data_AF-A0A9X3ZMI7-F1
#
_entry.id   AF-A0A9X3ZMI7-F1
#
_cell.length_a   1.000
_cell.length_b   1.000
_cell.length_c   1.000
_cell.angle_alpha   90.00
_cell.angle_beta   90.00
_cell.angle_gamma   90.00
#
_symmetry.space_group_name_H-M   'P 1'
#
loop_
_entity.id
_entity.type
_entity.pdbx_description
1 polymer ?
#
loop_
_entity_poly.entity_id
_entity_poly.type
_entity_poly.pdbx_seq_one_letter_code
_entity_poly.pdbx_strand_id
1 'polypeptide(L)'
;MKNWVTAKEIAGIGGLSKHPTNVNRLARKEKWIFREIQGVQGGGYEYAFSSLPLEVQTEYLLKHSEELKVNKENSDSNQQTMSESAWNVLASATFEQEKRAERRFQAVVKVARLVENKIPLMKAFEQVVALYATDGNDETISKGSLKRWWYKVKTHPQGIWLPLLLDRTERDNSCRWADISDKAWAFFCADYLRKSKPKFS
;
A
#
# COMPACT_ATOMS: atom_id res chain seq x y z
N MET A 1 2.39 -13.15 17.49
CA MET A 1 1.94 -12.88 18.87
C MET A 1 2.62 -13.87 19.79
N LYS A 2 3.03 -13.44 20.98
CA LYS A 2 3.67 -14.33 21.97
C LYS A 2 2.57 -15.21 22.59
N ASN A 3 2.71 -16.53 22.49
CA ASN A 3 1.66 -17.47 22.93
C ASN A 3 1.80 -17.88 24.42
N TRP A 4 2.95 -17.59 25.02
CA TRP A 4 3.32 -17.99 26.38
C TRP A 4 3.91 -16.81 27.12
N VAL A 5 3.50 -16.60 28.37
CA VAL A 5 3.95 -15.50 29.23
C VAL A 5 4.42 -16.01 30.58
N THR A 6 5.41 -15.35 31.17
CA THR A 6 5.95 -15.76 32.49
C THR A 6 5.20 -15.05 33.62
N ALA A 7 5.07 -15.68 34.80
CA ALA A 7 4.46 -15.02 35.96
C ALA A 7 5.10 -13.68 36.36
N LYS A 8 6.40 -13.50 36.05
CA LYS A 8 7.10 -12.23 36.25
C LYS A 8 6.60 -11.12 35.32
N GLU A 9 6.18 -11.47 34.10
CA GLU A 9 5.71 -10.52 33.08
C GLU A 9 4.28 -10.04 33.38
N ILE A 10 3.44 -10.90 33.97
CA ILE A 10 2.05 -10.60 34.31
C ILE A 10 1.83 -10.17 35.77
N ALA A 11 2.87 -10.20 36.61
CA ALA A 11 2.75 -9.79 38.01
C ALA A 11 2.36 -8.30 38.12
N GLY A 12 1.33 -8.01 38.90
CA GLY A 12 0.83 -6.65 39.08
C GLY A 12 -0.02 -6.09 37.92
N ILE A 13 -0.48 -6.96 37.01
CA ILE A 13 -1.35 -6.61 35.86
C ILE A 13 -2.72 -7.26 36.07
N GLY A 14 -3.82 -6.59 35.70
CA GLY A 14 -5.17 -7.15 35.66
C GLY A 14 -5.67 -7.63 37.02
N GLY A 15 -5.36 -6.89 38.09
CA GLY A 15 -5.70 -7.27 39.47
C GLY A 15 -4.81 -8.35 40.09
N LEU A 16 -3.78 -8.82 39.38
CA LEU A 16 -2.83 -9.80 39.92
C LEU A 16 -1.93 -9.18 40.99
N SER A 17 -1.47 -10.03 41.92
CA SER A 17 -0.48 -9.64 42.92
C SER A 17 0.84 -9.24 42.26
N LYS A 18 1.53 -8.24 42.83
CA LYS A 18 2.87 -7.80 42.41
C LYS A 18 3.96 -8.87 42.61
N HIS A 19 3.68 -9.90 43.41
CA HIS A 19 4.62 -10.99 43.69
C HIS A 19 4.34 -12.20 42.78
N PRO A 20 5.29 -12.62 41.93
CA PRO A 20 5.11 -13.76 41.02
C PRO A 20 4.71 -15.07 41.71
N THR A 21 5.16 -15.28 42.95
CA THR A 21 4.79 -16.46 43.76
C THR A 21 3.28 -16.55 44.00
N ASN A 22 2.61 -15.42 44.24
CA ASN A 22 1.16 -15.38 44.43
C ASN A 22 0.42 -15.63 43.11
N VAL A 23 0.96 -15.15 41.98
CA VAL A 23 0.44 -15.43 40.64
C VAL A 23 0.52 -16.93 40.34
N ASN A 24 1.65 -17.58 40.65
CA ASN A 24 1.79 -19.02 40.47
C ASN A 24 0.78 -19.82 41.33
N ARG A 25 0.51 -19.37 42.55
CA ARG A 25 -0.51 -19.99 43.43
C ARG A 25 -1.92 -19.81 42.85
N LEU A 26 -2.21 -18.63 42.29
CA LEU A 26 -3.48 -18.36 41.62
C LEU A 26 -3.65 -19.21 40.36
N ALA A 27 -2.62 -19.29 39.52
CA ALA A 27 -2.61 -20.09 38.30
C ALA A 27 -2.85 -21.57 38.57
N ARG A 28 -2.35 -22.10 39.70
CA ARG A 28 -2.66 -23.47 40.16
C ARG A 28 -4.10 -23.62 40.64
N LYS A 29 -4.64 -22.61 41.35
CA LYS A 29 -6.03 -22.60 41.82
C LYS A 29 -7.02 -22.56 40.64
N GLU A 30 -6.72 -21.75 39.64
CA GLU A 30 -7.54 -21.55 38.43
C GLU A 30 -7.19 -22.49 37.28
N LYS A 31 -6.21 -23.38 37.47
CA LYS A 31 -5.79 -24.40 36.50
C LYS A 31 -5.44 -23.84 35.12
N TRP A 32 -4.67 -22.75 35.09
CA TRP A 32 -4.16 -22.20 33.83
C TRP A 32 -3.27 -23.21 33.10
N ILE A 33 -3.23 -23.13 31.78
CA ILE A 33 -2.40 -24.01 30.95
C ILE A 33 -0.96 -23.53 31.10
N PHE A 34 -0.08 -24.38 31.63
CA PHE A 34 1.31 -24.03 31.86
C PHE A 34 2.29 -25.03 31.25
N ARG A 35 3.51 -24.56 30.98
CA ARG A 35 4.66 -25.38 30.57
C ARG A 35 5.88 -25.04 31.42
N GLU A 36 6.76 -26.01 31.60
CA GLU A 36 8.05 -25.79 32.27
C GLU A 36 9.04 -25.13 31.33
N ILE A 37 9.78 -24.16 31.86
CA ILE A 37 10.87 -23.50 31.13
C ILE A 37 12.09 -24.41 31.18
N GLN A 38 12.54 -24.86 30.01
CA GLN A 38 13.78 -25.64 29.90
C GLN A 38 15.00 -24.70 29.93
N GLY A 39 16.01 -25.04 30.75
CA GLY A 39 17.32 -24.38 30.74
C GLY A 39 17.51 -23.22 31.74
N VAL A 40 16.58 -22.98 32.67
CA VAL A 40 16.72 -21.93 33.71
C VAL A 40 17.10 -22.55 35.05
N GLN A 41 18.19 -22.05 35.66
CA GLN A 41 18.66 -22.48 36.97
C GLN A 41 17.62 -22.12 38.05
N GLY A 42 16.97 -23.13 38.63
CA GLY A 42 15.89 -22.99 39.62
C GLY A 42 14.49 -23.33 39.10
N GLY A 43 14.35 -23.68 37.82
CA GLY A 43 13.05 -24.01 37.21
C GLY A 43 12.12 -22.79 37.08
N GLY A 44 11.07 -22.92 36.28
CA GLY A 44 10.09 -21.86 36.08
C GLY A 44 8.93 -22.31 35.20
N TYR A 45 7.79 -21.63 35.31
CA TYR A 45 6.59 -21.93 34.54
C TYR A 45 6.22 -20.74 33.65
N GLU A 46 5.83 -21.06 32.42
CA GLU A 46 5.14 -20.14 31.53
C GLU A 46 3.67 -20.55 31.39
N TYR A 47 2.80 -19.57 31.20
CA TYR A 47 1.36 -19.74 31.08
C TYR A 47 0.91 -19.38 29.67
N ALA A 48 -0.01 -20.16 29.11
CA ALA A 48 -0.57 -19.88 27.80
C ALA A 48 -1.43 -18.61 27.86
N PHE A 49 -1.23 -17.69 26.92
CA PHE A 49 -1.92 -16.39 26.91
C PHE A 49 -3.44 -16.54 26.88
N SER A 50 -3.96 -17.52 26.14
CA SER A 50 -5.39 -17.83 26.04
C SER A 50 -6.03 -18.35 27.33
N SER A 51 -5.21 -18.85 28.27
CA SER A 51 -5.69 -19.40 29.54
C SER A 51 -5.72 -18.39 30.68
N LEU A 52 -5.24 -17.17 30.44
CA LEU A 52 -5.24 -16.09 31.43
C LEU A 52 -6.63 -15.46 31.58
N PRO A 53 -6.93 -14.81 32.72
CA PRO A 53 -8.13 -14.00 32.88
C PRO A 53 -8.19 -12.87 31.86
N LEU A 54 -9.41 -12.53 31.40
CA LEU A 54 -9.61 -11.52 30.36
C LEU A 54 -9.02 -10.16 30.74
N GLU A 55 -9.13 -9.77 32.00
CA GLU A 55 -8.57 -8.52 32.54
C GLU A 55 -7.04 -8.47 32.43
N VAL A 56 -6.38 -9.60 32.62
CA VAL A 56 -4.92 -9.71 32.48
C VAL A 56 -4.54 -9.68 31.01
N GLN A 57 -5.30 -10.35 30.13
CA GLN A 57 -5.06 -10.34 28.69
C GLN A 57 -5.15 -8.93 28.10
N THR A 58 -6.20 -8.17 28.46
CA THR A 58 -6.43 -6.81 27.95
C THR A 58 -5.34 -5.85 28.39
N GLU A 59 -4.99 -5.85 29.67
CA GLU A 59 -3.96 -4.94 30.19
C GLU A 59 -2.55 -5.34 29.71
N TYR A 60 -2.27 -6.64 29.57
CA TYR A 60 -1.02 -7.11 28.97
C TYR A 60 -0.88 -6.63 27.53
N LEU A 61 -1.94 -6.75 26.72
CA LEU A 61 -1.95 -6.24 25.34
C LEU A 61 -1.78 -4.73 25.29
N LEU A 62 -2.42 -3.99 26.19
CA LEU A 62 -2.31 -2.53 26.23
C LEU A 62 -0.88 -2.08 26.52
N LYS A 63 -0.22 -2.67 27.52
CA LYS A 63 1.17 -2.34 27.89
C LYS A 63 2.18 -2.72 26.80
N HIS A 64 2.01 -3.87 26.15
CA HIS A 64 2.96 -4.33 25.12
C HIS A 64 2.58 -3.87 23.70
N SER A 65 1.47 -3.15 23.53
CA SER A 65 1.09 -2.57 22.24
C SER A 65 2.05 -1.48 21.78
N GLU A 66 2.75 -0.82 22.71
CA GLU A 66 3.75 0.21 22.39
C GLU A 66 5.03 -0.38 21.81
N GLU A 67 5.46 -1.56 22.28
CA GLU A 67 6.61 -2.28 21.71
C GLU A 67 6.34 -2.78 20.28
N LEU A 68 5.06 -3.02 19.93
CA LEU A 68 4.66 -3.31 18.55
C LEU A 68 4.70 -2.06 17.63
N LYS A 69 4.76 -0.83 18.18
CA LYS A 69 4.87 0.40 17.38
C LYS A 69 6.27 0.58 16.78
N VAL A 70 7.33 0.10 17.44
CA VAL A 70 8.71 0.22 16.94
C VAL A 70 8.91 -0.52 15.61
N ASN A 71 8.14 -1.58 15.35
CA ASN A 71 8.14 -2.27 14.04
C ASN A 71 7.25 -1.61 12.97
N LYS A 72 6.39 -0.64 13.35
CA LYS A 72 5.57 0.16 12.42
C LYS A 72 6.30 1.39 11.89
N GLU A 73 7.28 1.93 12.61
CA GLU A 73 8.05 3.11 12.18
C GLU A 73 8.83 2.87 10.87
N ASN A 74 9.27 1.63 10.61
CA ASN A 74 9.87 1.24 9.33
C ASN A 74 8.87 1.21 8.16
N SER A 75 7.57 1.03 8.44
CA SER A 75 6.52 1.11 7.42
C SER A 75 6.03 2.54 7.18
N ASP A 76 5.97 3.36 8.24
CA ASP A 76 5.57 4.77 8.16
C ASP A 76 6.63 5.62 7.47
N SER A 77 7.91 5.44 7.78
CA SER A 77 9.02 6.13 7.09
C SER A 77 9.02 5.85 5.58
N ASN A 78 8.83 4.59 5.17
CA ASN A 78 8.74 4.23 3.76
C ASN A 78 7.49 4.81 3.08
N GLN A 79 6.33 4.83 3.76
CA GLN A 79 5.11 5.47 3.24
C GLN A 79 5.28 7.00 3.12
N GLN A 80 5.97 7.64 4.07
CA GLN A 80 6.30 9.06 4.05
C GLN A 80 7.21 9.39 2.86
N THR A 81 8.31 8.64 2.66
CA THR A 81 9.23 8.82 1.53
C THR A 81 8.55 8.59 0.18
N MET A 82 7.68 7.58 0.08
CA MET A 82 6.88 7.33 -1.12
C MET A 82 5.86 8.43 -1.39
N SER A 83 5.28 9.04 -0.34
CA SER A 83 4.38 10.19 -0.47
C SER A 83 5.13 11.42 -1.00
N GLU A 84 6.27 11.77 -0.41
CA GLU A 84 7.07 12.94 -0.81
C GLU A 84 7.56 12.84 -2.26
N SER A 85 8.06 11.67 -2.68
CA SER A 85 8.48 11.45 -4.06
C SER A 85 7.32 11.58 -5.07
N ALA A 86 6.11 11.14 -4.72
CA ALA A 86 4.93 11.26 -5.58
C ALA A 86 4.52 12.72 -5.74
N TRP A 87 4.53 13.51 -4.66
CA TRP A 87 4.20 14.94 -4.70
C TRP A 87 5.22 15.76 -5.48
N ASN A 88 6.51 15.42 -5.41
CA ASN A 88 7.55 16.07 -6.21
C ASN A 88 7.31 15.87 -7.72
N VAL A 89 6.83 14.69 -8.12
CA VAL A 89 6.46 14.42 -9.52
C VAL A 89 5.30 15.31 -9.96
N LEU A 90 4.28 15.47 -9.11
CA LEU A 90 3.17 16.39 -9.39
C LEU A 90 3.64 17.85 -9.45
N ALA A 91 4.55 18.27 -8.56
CA ALA A 91 5.11 19.63 -8.57
C ALA A 91 5.87 19.95 -9.86
N SER A 92 6.44 18.94 -10.53
CA SER A 92 7.10 19.09 -11.83
C SER A 92 6.14 19.01 -13.05
N ALA A 93 4.85 18.74 -12.82
CA ALA A 93 3.89 18.49 -13.89
C ALA A 93 3.42 19.78 -14.58
N THR A 94 3.07 19.65 -15.85
CA THR A 94 2.40 20.73 -16.60
C THR A 94 0.93 20.87 -16.19
N PHE A 95 0.36 22.05 -16.38
CA PHE A 95 -1.07 22.31 -16.09
C PHE A 95 -2.02 21.33 -16.81
N GLU A 96 -1.71 20.95 -18.06
CA GLU A 96 -2.50 19.96 -18.81
C GLU A 96 -2.40 18.55 -18.21
N GLN A 97 -1.23 18.16 -17.70
CA GLN A 97 -1.05 16.88 -17.01
C GLN A 97 -1.79 16.86 -15.68
N GLU A 98 -1.71 17.96 -14.92
CA GLU A 98 -2.44 18.14 -13.66
C GLU A 98 -3.95 18.09 -13.89
N LYS A 99 -4.48 18.83 -14.87
CA LYS A 99 -5.90 18.84 -15.23
C LYS A 99 -6.42 17.45 -15.60
N ARG A 100 -5.63 16.67 -16.36
CA ARG A 100 -5.98 15.27 -16.67
C ARG A 100 -5.92 14.37 -15.44
N ALA A 101 -4.90 14.51 -14.61
CA ALA A 101 -4.76 13.73 -13.37
C ALA A 101 -5.92 14.01 -12.40
N GLU A 102 -6.32 15.28 -12.25
CA GLU A 102 -7.47 15.70 -11.46
C GLU A 102 -8.76 15.07 -11.99
N ARG A 103 -8.97 15.08 -13.31
CA ARG A 103 -10.14 14.43 -13.92
C ARG A 103 -10.19 12.92 -13.60
N ARG A 104 -9.05 12.25 -13.67
CA ARG A 104 -8.92 10.81 -13.30
C ARG A 104 -9.19 10.60 -11.82
N PHE A 105 -8.65 11.47 -10.97
CA PHE A 105 -8.84 11.43 -9.53
C PHE A 105 -10.33 11.55 -9.18
N GLN A 106 -11.04 12.52 -9.76
CA GLN A 106 -12.49 12.67 -9.58
C GLN A 106 -13.26 11.41 -9.98
N ALA A 107 -12.91 10.78 -11.10
CA ALA A 107 -13.55 9.54 -11.54
C ALA A 107 -13.32 8.39 -10.56
N VAL A 108 -12.10 8.24 -10.06
CA VAL A 108 -11.73 7.18 -9.11
C VAL A 108 -12.35 7.42 -7.72
N VAL A 109 -12.42 8.66 -7.25
CA VAL A 109 -13.12 9.03 -6.00
C VAL A 109 -14.60 8.69 -6.09
N LYS A 110 -15.26 8.94 -7.24
CA LYS A 110 -16.65 8.50 -7.45
C LYS A 110 -16.78 6.98 -7.34
N VAL A 111 -15.85 6.19 -7.90
CA VAL A 111 -15.84 4.73 -7.73
C VAL A 111 -15.68 4.34 -6.26
N ALA A 112 -14.75 4.98 -5.54
CA ALA A 112 -14.52 4.71 -4.11
C ALA A 112 -15.80 4.89 -3.30
N ARG A 113 -16.51 6.00 -3.49
CA ARG A 113 -17.79 6.29 -2.83
C ARG A 113 -18.86 5.24 -3.12
N LEU A 114 -18.95 4.75 -4.35
CA LEU A 114 -19.92 3.70 -4.70
C LEU A 114 -19.58 2.37 -4.00
N VAL A 115 -18.29 2.02 -3.92
CA VAL A 115 -17.81 0.83 -3.21
C VAL A 115 -18.06 0.93 -1.70
N GLU A 116 -17.84 2.10 -1.09
CA GLU A 116 -18.18 2.38 0.32
C GLU A 116 -19.67 2.18 0.60
N ASN A 117 -20.53 2.54 -0.36
CA ASN A 117 -21.98 2.29 -0.32
C ASN A 117 -22.36 0.84 -0.66
N LYS A 118 -21.43 -0.11 -0.59
CA LYS A 118 -21.63 -1.55 -0.84
C LYS A 118 -22.15 -1.89 -2.24
N ILE A 119 -21.95 -1.00 -3.22
CA ILE A 119 -22.25 -1.31 -4.62
C ILE A 119 -21.14 -2.23 -5.15
N PRO A 120 -21.48 -3.34 -5.84
CA PRO A 120 -20.48 -4.21 -6.44
C PRO A 120 -19.56 -3.43 -7.38
N LEU A 121 -18.24 -3.64 -7.24
CA LEU A 121 -17.20 -2.89 -7.95
C LEU A 121 -17.44 -2.79 -9.47
N MET A 122 -17.93 -3.87 -10.10
CA MET A 122 -18.23 -3.90 -11.52
C MET A 122 -19.38 -2.96 -11.92
N LYS A 123 -20.44 -2.89 -11.10
CA LYS A 123 -21.55 -1.96 -11.30
C LYS A 123 -21.12 -0.51 -11.03
N ALA A 124 -20.24 -0.31 -10.04
CA ALA A 124 -19.69 1.02 -9.76
C ALA A 124 -18.94 1.60 -10.97
N PHE A 125 -18.12 0.80 -11.65
CA PHE A 125 -17.45 1.24 -12.87
C PHE A 125 -18.42 1.60 -13.99
N GLU A 126 -19.47 0.80 -14.20
CA GLU A 126 -20.49 1.06 -15.23
C GLU A 126 -21.24 2.37 -14.98
N GLN A 127 -21.63 2.62 -13.71
CA GLN A 127 -22.27 3.87 -13.32
C GLN A 127 -21.37 5.08 -13.54
N VAL A 128 -20.10 5.01 -13.13
CA VAL A 128 -19.17 6.13 -13.33
C VAL A 128 -18.93 6.39 -14.81
N VAL A 129 -18.71 5.36 -15.63
CA VAL A 129 -18.54 5.53 -17.08
C VAL A 129 -19.79 6.16 -17.71
N ALA A 130 -20.98 5.77 -17.29
CA ALA A 130 -22.23 6.36 -17.77
C ALA A 130 -22.34 7.86 -17.41
N LEU A 131 -21.95 8.25 -16.20
CA LEU A 131 -21.94 9.67 -15.78
C LEU A 131 -20.98 10.52 -16.63
N TYR A 132 -19.78 10.01 -16.90
CA TYR A 132 -18.81 10.76 -17.72
C TYR A 132 -19.18 10.78 -19.21
N ALA A 133 -20.00 9.83 -19.68
CA ALA A 133 -20.52 9.86 -21.04
C ALA A 133 -21.58 10.96 -21.24
N THR A 134 -22.34 11.31 -20.20
CA THR A 134 -23.35 12.39 -20.26
C THR A 134 -22.75 13.78 -20.13
N ASP A 135 -21.59 13.92 -19.49
CA ASP A 135 -20.98 15.21 -19.14
C ASP A 135 -20.40 16.00 -20.34
N GLY A 136 -20.53 15.51 -21.59
CA GLY A 136 -20.23 16.26 -22.83
C GLY A 136 -18.78 16.73 -23.02
N ASN A 137 -17.86 16.29 -22.16
CA ASN A 137 -16.44 16.67 -22.19
C ASN A 137 -15.67 15.83 -23.24
N ASP A 138 -14.62 16.43 -23.83
CA ASP A 138 -13.82 15.86 -24.94
C ASP A 138 -13.15 14.50 -24.64
N GLU A 139 -12.91 14.16 -23.37
CA GLU A 139 -12.24 12.90 -23.00
C GLU A 139 -13.22 11.92 -22.36
N THR A 140 -13.63 10.94 -23.16
CA THR A 140 -14.45 9.81 -22.73
C THR A 140 -13.63 8.83 -21.90
N ILE A 141 -14.13 8.46 -20.72
CA ILE A 141 -13.44 7.52 -19.84
C ILE A 141 -13.94 6.11 -20.12
N SER A 142 -13.04 5.24 -20.61
CA SER A 142 -13.38 3.83 -20.81
C SER A 142 -13.39 3.05 -19.48
N LYS A 143 -14.18 1.97 -19.42
CA LYS A 143 -14.20 1.02 -18.29
C LYS A 143 -12.81 0.42 -18.01
N GLY A 144 -12.02 0.16 -19.06
CA GLY A 144 -10.67 -0.39 -18.95
C GLY A 144 -9.68 0.59 -18.31
N SER A 145 -9.73 1.87 -18.73
CA SER A 145 -8.91 2.94 -18.15
C SER A 145 -9.23 3.13 -16.67
N LEU A 146 -10.53 3.19 -16.33
CA LEU A 146 -10.98 3.37 -14.96
C LEU A 146 -10.58 2.21 -14.04
N LYS A 147 -10.64 0.97 -14.55
CA LYS A 147 -10.09 -0.21 -13.86
C LYS A 147 -8.59 -0.04 -13.61
N ARG A 148 -7.81 0.27 -14.64
CA ARG A 148 -6.35 0.43 -14.50
C ARG A 148 -6.01 1.47 -13.42
N TRP A 149 -6.68 2.61 -13.42
CA TRP A 149 -6.51 3.66 -12.42
C TRP A 149 -6.89 3.19 -11.01
N TRP A 150 -8.05 2.52 -10.87
CA TRP A 150 -8.50 1.97 -9.58
C TRP A 150 -7.48 1.02 -8.97
N TYR A 151 -7.00 0.04 -9.74
CA TYR A 151 -6.02 -0.93 -9.24
C TYR A 151 -4.65 -0.30 -8.96
N LYS A 152 -4.32 0.84 -9.57
CA LYS A 152 -3.11 1.61 -9.27
C LYS A 152 -3.18 2.28 -7.89
N VAL A 153 -4.34 2.82 -7.51
CA VAL A 153 -4.45 3.68 -6.31
C VAL A 153 -5.09 3.00 -5.10
N LYS A 154 -5.89 1.94 -5.26
CA LYS A 154 -6.67 1.32 -4.17
C LYS A 154 -5.85 0.81 -2.98
N THR A 155 -4.56 0.54 -3.17
CA THR A 155 -3.65 0.06 -2.12
C THR A 155 -3.01 1.20 -1.32
N HIS A 156 -3.24 2.44 -1.72
CA HIS A 156 -2.62 3.65 -1.21
C HIS A 156 -3.66 4.54 -0.53
N PRO A 157 -3.28 5.37 0.46
CA PRO A 157 -4.21 6.33 1.06
C PRO A 157 -4.67 7.36 0.02
N GLN A 158 -5.93 7.82 0.16
CA GLN A 158 -6.56 8.72 -0.80
C GLN A 158 -5.76 10.01 -1.06
N GLY A 159 -5.04 10.51 -0.05
CA GLY A 159 -4.22 11.72 -0.15
C GLY A 159 -3.15 11.66 -1.25
N ILE A 160 -2.63 10.47 -1.60
CA ILE A 160 -1.58 10.33 -2.63
C ILE A 160 -2.11 9.86 -3.99
N TRP A 161 -3.43 9.79 -4.18
CA TRP A 161 -3.99 9.28 -5.43
C TRP A 161 -3.75 10.23 -6.61
N LEU A 162 -3.83 11.54 -6.39
CA LEU A 162 -3.63 12.55 -7.43
C LEU A 162 -2.25 12.41 -8.13
N PRO A 163 -1.11 12.45 -7.40
CA PRO A 163 0.19 12.26 -8.03
C PRO A 163 0.37 10.86 -8.65
N LEU A 164 -0.27 9.82 -8.10
CA LEU A 164 -0.24 8.47 -8.69
C LEU A 164 -1.01 8.39 -10.01
N LEU A 165 -2.02 9.23 -10.23
CA LEU A 165 -2.85 9.25 -11.44
C LEU A 165 -2.30 10.16 -12.55
N LEU A 166 -1.20 10.86 -12.29
CA LEU A 166 -0.46 11.61 -13.28
C LEU A 166 -0.08 10.70 -14.46
N ASP A 167 -0.26 11.21 -15.68
CA ASP A 167 0.34 10.58 -16.86
C ASP A 167 1.85 10.72 -16.76
N ARG A 168 2.50 9.65 -16.34
CA ARG A 168 3.90 9.40 -16.68
C ARG A 168 3.94 9.00 -18.14
N THR A 169 3.67 9.93 -19.04
CA THR A 169 4.26 9.82 -20.36
C THR A 169 5.75 10.07 -20.12
N GLU A 170 6.47 9.01 -19.76
CA GLU A 170 7.84 8.82 -20.23
C GLU A 170 7.71 8.77 -21.76
N ARG A 171 7.47 9.92 -22.39
CA ARG A 171 7.90 10.09 -23.75
C ARG A 171 9.40 10.11 -23.61
N ASP A 172 9.97 8.91 -23.66
CA ASP A 172 11.38 8.74 -23.87
C ASP A 172 11.65 9.24 -25.30
N ASN A 173 11.62 10.55 -25.46
CA ASN A 173 12.00 11.24 -26.68
C ASN A 173 13.51 11.11 -26.89
N SER A 174 14.26 10.55 -25.94
CA SER A 174 15.66 10.19 -26.11
C SER A 174 15.85 9.21 -27.28
N CYS A 175 14.83 8.40 -27.59
CA CYS A 175 14.81 7.46 -28.71
C CYS A 175 14.17 8.02 -29.98
N ARG A 176 13.82 9.31 -30.04
CA ARG A 176 13.20 9.89 -31.26
C ARG A 176 14.18 9.97 -32.42
N TRP A 177 15.47 10.05 -32.11
CA TRP A 177 16.56 10.01 -33.05
C TRP A 177 17.35 8.73 -32.84
N ALA A 178 17.69 8.05 -33.92
CA ALA A 178 18.59 6.92 -33.91
C ALA A 178 19.94 7.38 -34.46
N ASP A 179 21.03 7.03 -33.77
CA ASP A 179 22.36 7.25 -34.31
C ASP A 179 22.53 6.42 -35.58
N ILE A 180 22.79 7.11 -36.69
CA ILE A 180 23.08 6.50 -37.99
C ILE A 180 24.51 6.86 -38.38
N SER A 181 25.26 5.88 -38.88
CA SER A 181 26.58 6.17 -39.44
C SER A 181 26.46 7.06 -40.67
N ASP A 182 27.35 8.05 -40.82
CA ASP A 182 27.41 8.95 -41.98
C ASP A 182 27.44 8.19 -43.31
N LYS A 183 28.13 7.04 -43.35
CA LYS A 183 28.21 6.19 -44.55
C LYS A 183 26.85 5.56 -44.89
N ALA A 184 26.12 5.10 -43.88
CA ALA A 184 24.80 4.52 -44.06
C ALA A 184 23.78 5.58 -44.50
N TRP A 185 23.85 6.78 -43.94
CA TRP A 185 23.02 7.91 -44.36
C TRP A 185 23.32 8.37 -45.79
N ALA A 186 24.60 8.52 -46.14
CA ALA A 186 25.02 8.88 -47.49
C ALA A 186 24.61 7.81 -48.53
N PHE A 187 24.75 6.53 -48.20
CA PHE A 187 24.30 5.43 -49.06
C PHE A 187 22.79 5.49 -49.29
N PHE A 188 22.02 5.67 -48.20
CA PHE A 188 20.56 5.81 -48.27
C PHE A 188 20.14 7.00 -49.15
N CYS A 189 20.70 8.19 -48.93
CA CYS A 189 20.41 9.37 -49.74
C CYS A 189 20.79 9.16 -51.22
N ALA A 190 21.94 8.53 -51.48
CA ALA A 190 22.41 8.27 -52.84
C ALA A 190 21.49 7.31 -53.60
N ASP A 191 20.92 6.30 -52.94
CA ASP A 191 19.99 5.38 -53.58
C ASP A 191 18.57 5.97 -53.70
N TYR A 192 18.09 6.67 -52.67
CA TYR A 192 16.77 7.31 -52.64
C TYR A 192 16.61 8.42 -53.70
N LEU A 193 17.67 9.18 -53.96
CA LEU A 193 17.65 10.29 -54.93
C LEU A 193 17.89 9.85 -56.38
N ARG A 194 18.03 8.55 -56.67
CA ARG A 194 18.14 8.05 -58.05
C ARG A 194 16.82 8.24 -58.79
N LYS A 195 16.92 8.61 -60.07
CA LYS A 195 15.76 8.71 -60.98
C LYS A 195 14.97 7.41 -61.09
N SER A 196 15.63 6.27 -60.88
CA SER A 196 15.01 4.94 -60.91
C SER A 196 14.02 4.68 -59.76
N LYS A 197 14.02 5.50 -58.69
CA LYS A 197 13.15 5.37 -57.51
C LYS A 197 12.97 3.91 -57.06
N PRO A 198 14.05 3.23 -56.65
CA PRO A 198 13.96 1.84 -56.20
C PRO A 198 12.97 1.73 -55.03
N LYS A 199 12.25 0.60 -54.96
CA LYS A 199 11.28 0.36 -53.86
C LYS A 199 12.04 -0.03 -52.60
N PHE A 200 11.61 0.51 -51.46
CA PHE A 200 11.99 -0.02 -50.15
C PHE A 200 11.33 -1.37 -49.94
N SER A 201 12.13 -2.42 -49.71
CA SER A 201 11.67 -3.73 -49.27
C SER A 201 11.67 -3.82 -47.75
#